data_AF-A0A7S1R1M1-F1
#
_entry.id   AF-A0A7S1R1M1-F1
#
_cell.length_a   1.000
_cell.length_b   1.000
_cell.length_c   1.000
_cell.angle_alpha   90.00
_cell.angle_beta   90.00
_cell.angle_gamma   90.00
#
_symmetry.space_group_name_H-M   'P 1'
#
loop_
_entity.id
_entity.type
_entity.pdbx_description
1 polymer ?
#
loop_
_entity_poly.entity_id
_entity_poly.type
_entity_poly.pdbx_seq_one_letter_code
_entity_poly.pdbx_strand_id
1 'polypeptide(L)'
;GEEVGRPRRVEAVVGGDGLVPCVSAASILAKVHRDRLMARLHAERPEYGFDVHKGYPTAAHLEAIRVHGVCPEHRRSFGPVRQAVGLSADGESGATPPRHGLLQAFGLGPRPAQGESQEPCKAAAPPPAAAG
;
A
#
# COMPACT_ATOMS: atom_id res chain seq x y z
N GLY A 1 24.45 -19.61 -28.47
CA GLY A 1 25.19 -18.39 -28.14
C GLY A 1 24.22 -17.45 -27.46
N GLU A 2 24.36 -17.27 -26.15
CA GLU A 2 23.45 -16.43 -25.37
C GLU A 2 24.22 -15.17 -24.95
N GLU A 3 23.83 -14.03 -25.52
CA GLU A 3 24.40 -12.73 -25.14
C GLU A 3 23.80 -12.26 -23.81
N VAL A 4 24.38 -12.76 -22.71
CA VAL A 4 24.12 -12.28 -21.35
C VAL A 4 25.02 -11.06 -21.12
N GLY A 5 24.43 -9.86 -20.99
CA GLY A 5 25.15 -8.67 -20.47
C GLY A 5 25.00 -7.36 -21.24
N ARG A 6 24.35 -7.31 -22.41
CA ARG A 6 24.14 -6.03 -23.11
C ARG A 6 23.07 -5.19 -22.39
N PRO A 7 23.33 -3.90 -22.10
CA PRO A 7 22.32 -3.02 -21.54
C PRO A 7 21.11 -2.95 -22.47
N ARG A 8 19.94 -3.32 -21.94
CA ARG A 8 18.66 -3.22 -22.65
C ARG A 8 18.18 -1.78 -22.55
N ARG A 9 17.56 -1.29 -23.63
CA ARG A 9 16.86 0.00 -23.58
C ARG A 9 15.68 -0.16 -22.63
N VAL A 10 15.62 0.64 -21.58
CA VAL A 10 14.52 0.69 -20.61
C VAL A 10 13.91 2.07 -20.67
N GLU A 11 12.59 2.13 -20.66
CA GLU A 11 11.82 3.37 -20.64
C GLU A 11 10.76 3.25 -19.55
N ALA A 12 10.69 4.25 -18.66
CA ALA A 12 9.71 4.31 -17.60
C ALA A 12 8.53 5.20 -18.05
N VAL A 13 7.33 4.64 -18.07
CA VAL A 13 6.10 5.35 -18.47
C VAL A 13 5.21 5.52 -17.25
N VAL A 14 4.90 6.76 -16.88
CA VAL A 14 3.97 7.08 -15.78
C VAL A 14 2.56 6.66 -16.20
N GLY A 15 1.88 5.86 -15.38
CA GLY A 15 0.55 5.31 -15.72
C GLY A 15 0.57 4.31 -16.88
N GLY A 16 1.71 3.66 -17.12
CA GLY A 16 1.89 2.74 -18.26
C GLY A 16 0.90 1.57 -18.30
N ASP A 17 0.30 1.19 -17.18
CA ASP A 17 -0.75 0.17 -17.10
C ASP A 17 -2.05 0.54 -17.84
N GLY A 18 -2.33 1.84 -17.99
CA GLY A 18 -3.45 2.35 -18.79
C GLY A 18 -3.08 2.72 -20.23
N LEU A 19 -1.78 2.85 -20.54
CA LEU A 19 -1.30 3.36 -21.83
C LEU A 19 -0.63 2.29 -22.71
N VAL A 20 -0.03 1.27 -22.10
CA VAL A 20 0.77 0.26 -22.79
C VAL A 20 0.19 -1.14 -22.53
N PRO A 21 -0.33 -1.84 -23.56
CA PRO A 21 -1.00 -3.13 -23.37
C PRO A 21 -0.17 -4.20 -22.67
N CYS A 22 1.15 -4.27 -22.95
CA CYS A 22 2.02 -5.25 -22.29
C CYS A 22 2.25 -4.94 -20.81
N VAL A 23 2.31 -3.66 -20.43
CA VAL A 23 2.40 -3.24 -19.02
C VAL A 23 1.09 -3.55 -18.32
N SER A 24 -0.05 -3.31 -18.98
CA SER A 24 -1.39 -3.67 -18.46
C SER A 24 -1.51 -5.17 -18.17
N ALA A 25 -1.12 -6.02 -19.14
CA ALA A 25 -1.13 -7.46 -18.98
C ALA A 25 -0.20 -7.92 -17.82
N ALA A 26 0.99 -7.35 -17.70
CA ALA A 26 1.91 -7.64 -16.60
C ALA A 26 1.31 -7.25 -15.24
N SER A 27 0.66 -6.10 -15.14
CA SER A 27 -0.02 -5.63 -13.92
C SER A 27 -1.17 -6.56 -13.50
N ILE A 28 -1.98 -7.05 -14.44
CA ILE A 28 -3.06 -8.01 -14.16
C ILE A 28 -2.47 -9.31 -13.61
N LEU A 29 -1.45 -9.86 -14.28
CA LEU A 29 -0.80 -11.10 -13.83
C LEU A 29 -0.20 -10.94 -12.42
N ALA A 30 0.50 -9.82 -12.17
CA ALA A 30 1.08 -9.52 -10.88
C ALA A 30 0.02 -9.42 -9.78
N LYS A 31 -1.09 -8.71 -10.04
CA LYS A 31 -2.19 -8.53 -9.08
C LYS A 31 -2.88 -9.86 -8.76
N VAL A 32 -3.26 -10.63 -9.79
CA VAL A 32 -3.93 -11.93 -9.61
C VAL A 32 -3.04 -12.90 -8.85
N HIS A 33 -1.75 -12.96 -9.19
CA HIS A 33 -0.80 -13.79 -8.46
C HIS A 33 -0.68 -13.38 -6.98
N ARG A 34 -0.52 -12.07 -6.71
CA ARG A 34 -0.43 -11.55 -5.34
C ARG A 34 -1.68 -11.85 -4.54
N ASP A 35 -2.87 -11.68 -5.11
CA ASP A 35 -4.13 -11.91 -4.39
C ASP A 35 -4.31 -13.38 -4.01
N ARG A 36 -3.88 -14.31 -4.86
CA ARG A 36 -3.84 -15.74 -4.56
C ARG A 36 -2.82 -16.07 -3.46
N LEU A 37 -1.64 -15.47 -3.50
CA LEU A 37 -0.63 -15.63 -2.46
C LEU A 37 -1.17 -15.18 -1.09
N MET A 38 -1.87 -14.05 -1.03
CA MET A 38 -2.46 -13.54 0.21
C MET A 38 -3.59 -14.43 0.74
N ALA A 39 -4.41 -15.00 -0.15
CA ALA A 39 -5.43 -15.97 0.24
C ALA A 39 -4.81 -17.26 0.80
N ARG A 40 -3.73 -17.75 0.20
CA ARG A 40 -2.97 -18.89 0.74
C ARG A 40 -2.37 -18.56 2.11
N LEU A 41 -1.79 -17.37 2.25
CA LEU A 41 -1.21 -16.94 3.52
C LEU A 41 -2.28 -16.84 4.62
N HIS A 42 -3.49 -16.40 4.27
CA HIS A 42 -4.62 -16.42 5.21
C HIS A 42 -5.00 -17.86 5.62
N ALA A 43 -4.94 -18.83 4.72
CA ALA A 43 -5.18 -20.23 5.08
C ALA A 43 -4.13 -20.77 6.08
N GLU A 44 -2.88 -20.30 5.96
CA GLU A 44 -1.79 -20.66 6.88
C GLU A 44 -1.83 -19.85 8.20
N ARG A 45 -2.35 -18.61 8.15
CA ARG A 45 -2.44 -17.66 9.28
C ARG A 45 -3.76 -16.88 9.25
N PRO A 46 -4.89 -17.52 9.60
CA PRO A 46 -6.21 -16.90 9.50
C PRO A 46 -6.39 -15.68 10.40
N GLU A 47 -5.64 -15.62 11.51
CA GLU A 47 -5.72 -14.60 12.54
C GLU A 47 -5.36 -13.18 12.06
N TYR A 48 -4.62 -13.06 10.95
CA TYR A 48 -4.23 -11.76 10.41
C TYR A 48 -5.22 -11.17 9.40
N GLY A 49 -6.07 -11.99 8.77
CA GLY A 49 -7.04 -11.51 7.76
C GLY A 49 -6.46 -11.14 6.38
N PHE A 50 -5.35 -11.75 5.97
CA PHE A 50 -4.63 -11.42 4.71
C PHE A 50 -5.49 -11.51 3.45
N ASP A 51 -6.56 -12.30 3.46
CA ASP A 51 -7.51 -12.45 2.36
C ASP A 51 -8.30 -11.15 2.08
N VAL A 52 -8.56 -10.33 3.09
CA VAL A 52 -9.31 -9.07 2.94
C VAL A 52 -8.36 -7.93 2.60
N HIS A 53 -7.39 -7.66 3.47
CA HIS A 53 -6.54 -6.47 3.35
C HIS A 53 -5.28 -6.69 2.50
N LYS A 54 -4.99 -7.91 2.02
CA LYS A 54 -3.86 -8.23 1.11
C LYS A 54 -2.48 -7.72 1.58
N GLY A 55 -2.30 -7.63 2.90
CA GLY A 55 -1.10 -7.09 3.55
C GLY A 55 -0.99 -5.56 3.58
N TYR A 56 -2.03 -4.81 3.22
CA TYR A 56 -2.08 -3.37 3.45
C TYR A 56 -2.30 -3.04 4.94
N PRO A 57 -1.75 -1.93 5.46
CA PRO A 57 -1.84 -1.53 6.86
C PRO A 57 -3.22 -0.95 7.19
N THR A 58 -4.25 -1.78 7.14
CA THR A 58 -5.60 -1.44 7.59
C THR A 58 -5.67 -1.50 9.11
N ALA A 59 -6.66 -0.84 9.71
CA ALA A 59 -6.86 -0.88 11.17
C ALA A 59 -6.99 -2.33 11.70
N ALA A 60 -7.72 -3.19 10.97
CA ALA A 60 -7.85 -4.61 11.29
C ALA A 60 -6.49 -5.34 11.28
N HIS A 61 -5.64 -5.06 10.28
CA HIS A 61 -4.33 -5.69 10.18
C HIS A 61 -3.38 -5.23 11.30
N LEU A 62 -3.39 -3.94 11.63
CA LEU A 62 -2.57 -3.41 12.72
C LEU A 62 -3.01 -3.96 14.08
N GLU A 63 -4.31 -4.12 14.32
CA GLU A 63 -4.80 -4.75 15.54
C GLU A 63 -4.42 -6.23 15.61
N ALA A 64 -4.52 -6.97 14.50
CA ALA A 64 -4.05 -8.35 14.45
C ALA A 64 -2.55 -8.47 14.75
N ILE A 65 -1.71 -7.56 14.23
CA ILE A 65 -0.28 -7.48 14.57
C ILE A 65 -0.08 -7.18 16.06
N ARG A 66 -0.92 -6.32 16.66
CA ARG A 66 -0.83 -5.96 18.08
C ARG A 66 -1.20 -7.14 19.00
N VAL A 67 -2.15 -7.97 18.58
CA VAL A 67 -2.63 -9.14 19.34
C VAL A 67 -1.75 -10.37 19.13
N HIS A 68 -1.39 -10.68 17.88
CA HIS A 68 -0.69 -11.92 17.51
C HIS A 68 0.82 -11.74 17.28
N GLY A 69 1.31 -10.50 17.25
CA GLY A 69 2.70 -10.16 16.98
C GLY A 69 3.01 -10.07 15.48
N VAL A 70 4.30 -9.94 15.15
CA VAL A 70 4.78 -9.82 13.77
C VAL A 70 5.21 -11.18 13.23
N CYS A 71 4.56 -11.66 12.16
CA CYS A 71 4.98 -12.88 11.46
C CYS A 71 6.13 -12.66 10.44
N PRO A 72 6.84 -13.72 10.00
CA PRO A 72 7.95 -13.64 9.03
C PRO A 72 7.60 -12.97 7.71
N GLU A 73 6.33 -13.05 7.29
CA GLU A 73 5.85 -12.47 6.05
C GLU A 73 5.71 -10.94 6.11
N HIS A 74 5.74 -10.35 7.31
CA HIS A 74 5.75 -8.90 7.47
C HIS A 74 7.11 -8.30 7.13
N ARG A 75 7.07 -7.20 6.38
CA ARG A 75 8.25 -6.40 6.09
C ARG A 75 8.63 -5.56 7.30
N ARG A 76 9.64 -6.03 8.05
CA ARG A 76 10.18 -5.35 9.24
C ARG A 76 10.72 -3.95 9.00
N SER A 77 10.98 -3.54 7.76
CA SER A 77 11.38 -2.16 7.43
C SER A 77 10.20 -1.19 7.35
N PHE A 78 8.95 -1.64 7.43
CA PHE A 78 7.78 -0.78 7.34
C PHE A 78 7.50 -0.15 8.70
N GLY A 79 7.23 1.17 8.74
CA GLY A 79 7.04 1.94 9.98
C GLY A 79 6.13 1.29 11.03
N PRO A 80 4.91 0.85 10.70
CA PRO A 80 4.00 0.24 11.68
C PRO A 80 4.53 -1.09 12.21
N VAL A 81 5.20 -1.87 11.36
CA VAL A 81 5.82 -3.14 11.76
C VAL A 81 7.03 -2.89 12.66
N ARG A 82 7.87 -1.89 12.37
CA ARG A 82 9.02 -1.52 13.23
C ARG A 82 8.57 -1.14 14.63
N GLN A 83 7.52 -0.34 14.73
CA GLN A 83 6.92 0.07 16.01
C GLN A 83 6.39 -1.15 16.77
N ALA A 84 5.74 -2.09 16.10
CA ALA A 84 5.23 -3.32 16.72
C ALA A 84 6.35 -4.28 17.20
N VAL A 85 7.51 -4.30 16.53
CA VAL A 85 8.68 -5.12 16.94
C VAL A 85 9.48 -4.45 18.09
N GLY A 86 9.09 -3.25 18.55
CA GLY A 86 9.85 -2.52 19.56
C GLY A 86 11.19 -2.01 19.04
N LEU A 87 11.38 -1.93 17.71
CA LEU A 87 12.49 -1.20 17.08
C LEU A 87 12.17 0.30 17.00
N SER A 88 11.42 0.80 17.96
CA SER A 88 11.37 2.22 18.25
C SER A 88 12.77 2.58 18.73
N ALA A 89 13.41 3.54 18.06
CA ALA A 89 14.56 4.20 18.63
C ALA A 89 14.08 4.86 19.93
N ASP A 90 14.39 4.27 21.07
CA ASP A 90 14.30 4.98 22.33
C ASP A 90 15.27 6.17 22.25
N GLY A 91 14.72 7.37 22.38
CA GLY A 91 15.48 8.62 22.37
C GLY A 91 14.60 9.87 22.35
N GLU A 92 14.24 10.33 23.55
CA GLU A 92 13.83 11.70 23.91
C GLU A 92 12.34 12.08 23.84
N SER A 93 11.71 11.89 25.01
CA SER A 93 10.84 12.89 25.65
C SER A 93 11.55 14.26 25.70
N GLY A 94 11.24 15.15 24.77
CA GLY A 94 11.66 16.55 24.80
C GLY A 94 10.51 17.44 24.33
N ALA A 95 9.95 18.23 25.25
CA ALA A 95 8.97 19.25 24.97
C ALA A 95 9.38 20.11 23.75
N THR A 96 8.57 20.10 22.69
CA THR A 96 8.68 21.11 21.63
C THR A 96 7.84 22.31 22.08
N PRO A 97 8.42 23.47 22.44
CA PRO A 97 7.62 24.67 22.65
C PRO A 97 7.01 25.13 21.30
N PRO A 98 5.92 25.91 21.32
CA PRO A 98 5.23 26.33 20.10
C PRO A 98 6.16 27.19 19.24
N ARG A 99 6.47 26.68 18.04
CA ARG A 99 7.22 27.39 17.00
C ARG A 99 6.36 28.51 16.40
N HIS A 100 6.30 29.64 17.11
CA HIS A 100 6.01 30.92 16.49
C HIS A 100 7.30 31.39 15.80
N GLY A 101 7.25 31.47 14.46
CA GLY A 101 8.25 32.18 13.66
C GLY A 101 9.45 31.36 13.17
N LEU A 102 9.32 30.73 12.01
CA LEU A 102 10.29 30.86 10.91
C LEU A 102 9.71 30.28 9.61
N LEU A 103 8.77 31.01 8.99
CA LEU A 103 8.54 30.89 7.55
C LEU A 103 9.54 31.82 6.87
N GLN A 104 10.50 31.26 6.14
CA GLN A 104 10.90 31.71 4.80
C GLN A 104 12.06 30.85 4.29
N ALA A 105 11.75 29.85 3.46
CA ALA A 105 12.57 29.39 2.35
C ALA A 105 11.83 28.25 1.64
N PHE A 106 11.19 28.60 0.51
CA PHE A 106 10.84 27.81 -0.68
C PHE A 106 9.52 28.35 -1.24
N GLY A 107 9.66 29.30 -2.17
CA GLY A 107 8.55 29.93 -2.87
C GLY A 107 7.86 28.98 -3.83
N LEU A 108 6.82 28.31 -3.35
CA LEU A 108 5.73 27.78 -4.17
C LEU A 108 4.43 28.05 -3.42
N GLY A 109 3.77 29.15 -3.79
CA GLY A 109 2.45 29.50 -3.25
C GLY A 109 1.38 28.48 -3.66
N PRO A 110 0.33 28.29 -2.86
CA PRO A 110 -0.77 27.39 -3.19
C PRO A 110 -1.58 27.93 -4.38
N ARG A 111 -1.92 27.04 -5.33
CA ARG A 111 -2.94 27.32 -6.35
C ARG A 111 -4.32 27.40 -5.69
N PRO A 112 -5.20 28.34 -6.07
CA PRO A 112 -6.54 28.42 -5.50
C PRO A 112 -7.39 27.21 -5.91
N ALA A 113 -8.19 26.74 -4.96
CA ALA A 113 -9.23 25.74 -5.14
C ALA A 113 -10.35 26.29 -6.03
N GLN A 114 -10.70 25.55 -7.08
CA GLN A 114 -11.99 25.64 -7.73
C GLN A 114 -12.72 24.35 -7.34
N GLY A 115 -13.75 24.50 -6.53
CA GLY A 115 -14.62 23.41 -6.12
C GLY A 115 -15.60 23.06 -7.22
N GLU A 116 -15.81 21.76 -7.45
CA GLU A 116 -17.01 21.26 -8.09
C GLU A 116 -17.46 20.01 -7.32
N SER A 117 -18.54 20.22 -6.56
CA SER A 117 -19.70 19.35 -6.45
C SER A 117 -19.50 17.87 -6.10
N GLN A 118 -19.81 17.56 -4.85
CA GLN A 118 -20.28 16.24 -4.44
C GLN A 118 -21.50 15.83 -5.28
N GLU A 119 -21.42 14.67 -5.95
CA GLU A 119 -22.58 13.84 -6.25
C GLU A 119 -22.50 12.53 -5.44
N PRO A 120 -23.61 12.06 -4.86
CA PRO A 120 -23.61 10.92 -3.95
C PRO A 120 -23.55 9.58 -4.67
N CYS A 121 -22.91 8.64 -3.97
CA CYS A 121 -22.84 7.21 -4.18
C CYS A 121 -24.11 6.61 -4.82
N LYS A 122 -24.01 6.11 -6.07
CA LYS A 122 -24.99 5.16 -6.61
C LYS A 122 -24.44 3.75 -6.39
N ALA A 123 -25.04 3.05 -5.43
CA ALA A 123 -24.81 1.66 -5.12
C ALA A 123 -24.98 0.78 -6.38
N ALA A 124 -23.94 0.05 -6.76
CA ALA A 124 -24.05 -1.07 -7.69
C ALA A 124 -24.28 -2.35 -6.86
N ALA A 125 -25.51 -2.87 -6.95
CA ALA A 125 -25.92 -4.14 -6.36
C ALA A 125 -25.14 -5.32 -6.97
N PRO A 126 -24.88 -6.40 -6.20
CA PRO A 126 -24.28 -7.63 -6.72
C PRO A 126 -25.28 -8.45 -7.56
N PRO A 127 -24.82 -9.16 -8.61
CA PRO A 127 -25.67 -10.07 -9.38
C PRO A 127 -26.02 -11.35 -8.59
N PRO A 128 -27.18 -11.97 -8.83
CA PRO A 128 -27.61 -13.17 -8.10
C PRO A 128 -26.76 -14.39 -8.45
N ALA A 129 -26.43 -15.17 -7.42
CA ALA A 129 -25.87 -16.50 -7.54
C ALA A 129 -26.85 -17.44 -8.26
N ALA A 130 -26.41 -18.02 -9.37
CA ALA A 130 -27.10 -19.13 -9.99
C ALA A 130 -26.87 -20.39 -9.13
N ALA A 131 -27.95 -20.85 -8.50
CA ALA A 131 -28.05 -22.20 -7.96
C ALA A 131 -28.23 -23.20 -9.12
N GLY A 132 -27.48 -24.29 -9.05
CA GLY A 132 -27.65 -25.51 -9.82
C GLY A 132 -27.25 -26.68 -8.93
#